data_AF-A0A7C1R5I7-F1
#
_entry.id   AF-A0A7C1R5I7-F1
#
_cell.length_a   1.000
_cell.length_b   1.000
_cell.length_c   1.000
_cell.angle_alpha   90.00
_cell.angle_beta   90.00
_cell.angle_gamma   90.00
#
_symmetry.space_group_name_H-M   'P 1'
#
loop_
_entity.id
_entity.type
_entity.pdbx_description
1 polymer ?
#
loop_
_entity_poly.entity_id
_entity_poly.type
_entity_poly.pdbx_seq_one_letter_code
_entity_poly.pdbx_strand_id
1 'polypeptide(L)'
;MKTIILYITLVLLSVNLSGQNLLGYKAGRIEKYIGRNHEDMVKEENSRNTHYRYLKYTDGTAGTSTVYFFLSEDNKCNRIKSMYVHGMRDEVQKELDGMYVKTGENTWSDREKGRDAVIKLVNGEWFFTVTIEPVKKK
;
A
#
# COMPACT_ATOMS: atom_id res chain seq x y z
N MET A 1 -40.13 0.46 -14.97
CA MET A 1 -38.81 0.30 -15.65
C MET A 1 -37.77 1.32 -15.17
N LYS A 2 -38.07 2.62 -15.07
CA LYS A 2 -37.12 3.66 -14.63
C LYS A 2 -36.56 3.45 -13.21
N THR A 3 -37.36 2.93 -12.29
CA THR A 3 -36.96 2.63 -10.90
C THR A 3 -35.99 1.46 -10.79
N ILE A 4 -36.13 0.41 -11.59
CA ILE A 4 -35.24 -0.77 -11.58
C ILE A 4 -33.84 -0.39 -12.08
N ILE A 5 -33.75 0.49 -13.09
CA ILE A 5 -32.47 0.98 -13.63
C ILE A 5 -31.70 1.78 -12.56
N LEU A 6 -32.41 2.53 -11.71
CA LEU A 6 -31.82 3.33 -10.64
C LEU A 6 -31.15 2.46 -9.55
N TYR A 7 -31.76 1.32 -9.20
CA TYR A 7 -31.17 0.38 -8.23
C TYR A 7 -29.95 -0.35 -8.79
N ILE A 8 -29.98 -0.73 -10.07
CA ILE A 8 -28.84 -1.38 -10.74
C ILE A 8 -27.63 -0.43 -10.83
N THR A 9 -27.86 0.87 -11.08
CA THR A 9 -26.77 1.87 -11.10
C THR A 9 -26.19 2.17 -9.71
N LEU A 10 -27.00 2.09 -8.65
CA LEU A 10 -26.53 2.34 -7.28
C LEU A 10 -25.67 1.19 -6.73
N VAL A 11 -25.97 -0.06 -7.09
CA VAL A 11 -25.21 -1.26 -6.68
C VAL A 11 -23.84 -1.34 -7.39
N LEU A 12 -23.69 -0.74 -8.57
CA LEU A 12 -22.42 -0.70 -9.31
C LEU A 12 -21.44 0.35 -8.79
N LEU A 13 -21.86 1.29 -7.92
CA LEU A 13 -20.98 2.32 -7.34
C LEU A 13 -20.27 1.87 -6.06
N SER A 14 -20.61 0.69 -5.53
CA SER A 14 -19.94 0.07 -4.38
C SER A 14 -18.74 -0.81 -4.75
N VAL A 15 -18.14 -0.62 -5.93
CA VAL A 15 -16.80 -1.17 -6.20
C VAL A 15 -15.84 -0.60 -5.16
N ASN A 16 -15.43 -1.48 -4.26
CA ASN A 16 -14.52 -1.20 -3.16
C ASN A 16 -13.29 -0.45 -3.70
N LEU A 17 -13.13 0.80 -3.29
CA LEU A 17 -11.89 1.57 -3.43
C LEU A 17 -10.83 1.03 -2.45
N SER A 18 -10.59 -0.27 -2.50
CA SER A 18 -9.59 -0.97 -1.69
C SER A 18 -8.37 -1.14 -2.58
N GLY A 19 -7.51 -0.12 -2.55
CA GLY A 19 -6.34 0.02 -3.40
C GLY A 19 -5.78 1.44 -3.40
N GLN A 20 -6.16 2.27 -2.42
CA GLN A 20 -5.64 3.62 -2.33
C GLN A 20 -4.20 3.59 -1.83
N ASN A 21 -3.31 3.97 -2.71
CA ASN A 21 -1.95 4.32 -2.37
C ASN A 21 -1.93 5.43 -1.30
N LEU A 22 -1.34 5.12 -0.14
CA LEU A 22 -1.35 6.01 1.04
C LEU A 22 -0.28 7.12 0.98
N LEU A 23 0.44 7.27 -0.15
CA LEU A 23 1.35 8.40 -0.35
C LEU A 23 0.65 9.74 -0.10
N GLY A 24 1.29 10.61 0.67
CA GLY A 24 0.81 11.94 1.08
C GLY A 24 -0.15 11.93 2.29
N TYR A 25 -0.58 10.77 2.78
CA TYR A 25 -1.48 10.70 3.94
C TYR A 25 -0.72 11.05 5.22
N LYS A 26 -1.39 11.74 6.15
CA LYS A 26 -0.84 11.98 7.50
C LYS A 26 -0.83 10.68 8.31
N ALA A 27 0.12 10.55 9.24
CA ALA A 27 0.26 9.37 10.11
C ALA A 27 -1.08 8.88 10.70
N GLY A 28 -1.84 9.76 11.37
CA GLY A 28 -3.13 9.36 11.97
C GLY A 28 -4.19 8.89 10.97
N ARG A 29 -4.12 9.31 9.70
CA ARG A 29 -5.02 8.80 8.66
C ARG A 29 -4.60 7.42 8.17
N ILE A 30 -3.29 7.14 8.15
CA ILE A 30 -2.73 5.81 7.85
C ILE A 30 -3.14 4.83 8.95
N GLU A 31 -2.96 5.20 10.22
CA GLU A 31 -3.34 4.36 11.36
C GLU A 31 -4.83 3.99 11.31
N LYS A 32 -5.69 4.98 11.03
CA LYS A 32 -7.13 4.76 10.87
C LYS A 32 -7.48 3.92 9.65
N TYR A 33 -6.71 4.02 8.56
CA TYR A 33 -6.93 3.20 7.37
C TYR A 33 -6.55 1.74 7.65
N ILE A 34 -5.37 1.49 8.23
CA ILE A 34 -4.90 0.15 8.57
C ILE A 34 -5.87 -0.52 9.55
N GLY A 35 -6.22 0.15 10.65
CA GLY A 35 -7.15 -0.41 11.64
C GLY A 35 -8.59 -0.63 11.15
N ARG A 36 -8.93 -0.22 9.93
CA ARG A 36 -10.25 -0.47 9.31
C ARG A 36 -10.23 -1.51 8.19
N ASN A 37 -9.10 -1.67 7.52
CA ASN A 37 -9.01 -2.46 6.28
C ASN A 37 -8.03 -3.63 6.39
N HIS A 38 -7.20 -3.66 7.44
CA HIS A 38 -6.13 -4.63 7.64
C HIS A 38 -6.06 -5.00 9.13
N GLU A 39 -7.09 -5.71 9.61
CA GLU A 39 -7.21 -6.15 11.01
C GLU A 39 -6.10 -7.15 11.41
N ASP A 40 -5.49 -7.80 10.42
CA ASP A 40 -4.34 -8.70 10.54
C ASP A 40 -3.03 -7.95 10.85
N MET A 41 -2.97 -6.64 10.59
CA MET A 41 -1.76 -5.85 10.77
C MET A 41 -1.67 -5.20 12.15
N VAL A 42 -0.59 -5.50 12.87
CA VAL A 42 -0.28 -4.97 14.20
C VAL A 42 0.77 -3.87 14.09
N LYS A 43 0.50 -2.72 14.73
CA LYS A 43 1.44 -1.60 14.81
C LYS A 43 2.59 -1.90 15.77
N GLU A 44 3.82 -1.66 15.33
CA GLU A 44 5.04 -1.85 16.12
C GLU A 44 5.47 -0.55 16.81
N GLU A 45 5.09 -0.37 18.08
CA GLU A 45 5.34 0.87 18.83
C GLU A 45 6.80 1.06 19.28
N ASN A 46 7.55 -0.04 19.39
CA ASN A 46 8.93 -0.03 19.91
C ASN A 46 10.01 0.28 18.86
N SER A 47 9.61 0.51 17.61
CA SER A 47 10.52 0.83 16.50
C SER A 47 10.87 2.33 16.45
N ARG A 48 11.32 2.91 17.57
CA ARG A 48 11.79 4.30 17.64
C ARG A 48 13.15 4.45 16.97
N ASN A 49 13.15 4.60 15.64
CA ASN A 49 14.32 5.09 14.94
C ASN A 49 14.33 6.62 15.01
N THR A 50 15.29 7.20 15.73
CA THR A 50 15.42 8.66 15.89
C THR A 50 15.85 9.37 14.60
N HIS A 51 16.38 8.64 13.62
CA HIS A 51 16.78 9.17 12.31
C HIS A 51 15.69 9.06 11.24
N TYR A 52 14.86 8.01 11.28
CA TYR A 52 13.84 7.77 10.27
C TYR A 52 12.44 7.83 10.89
N ARG A 53 11.65 8.85 10.51
CA ARG A 53 10.25 8.96 10.89
C ARG A 53 9.42 7.98 10.07
N TYR A 54 8.92 6.90 10.67
CA TYR A 54 8.03 5.95 10.00
C TYR A 54 6.99 5.35 10.95
N LEU A 55 5.93 4.80 10.37
CA LEU A 55 5.07 3.82 11.02
C LEU A 55 5.46 2.43 10.54
N LYS A 56 5.53 1.46 11.45
CA LYS A 56 5.81 0.06 11.14
C LYS A 56 4.64 -0.82 11.54
N TYR A 57 4.28 -1.73 10.65
CA TYR A 57 3.27 -2.76 10.87
C TYR A 57 3.80 -4.13 10.48
N THR A 58 3.35 -5.17 11.18
CA THR A 58 3.63 -6.58 10.88
C THR A 58 2.33 -7.36 10.89
N ASP A 59 2.33 -8.56 10.33
CA ASP A 59 1.25 -9.54 10.49
C ASP A 59 1.30 -10.27 11.86
N GLY A 60 1.84 -9.60 12.88
CA GLY A 60 1.95 -10.12 14.23
C GLY A 60 2.81 -11.38 14.31
N THR A 61 2.22 -12.48 14.80
CA THR A 61 2.92 -13.74 15.04
C THR A 61 3.18 -14.56 13.79
N ALA A 62 2.52 -14.26 12.67
CA ALA A 62 2.75 -14.97 11.41
C ALA A 62 4.14 -14.67 10.85
N GLY A 63 4.64 -13.45 11.01
CA GLY A 63 6.01 -13.07 10.67
C GLY A 63 6.33 -13.16 9.18
N THR A 64 5.31 -13.10 8.32
CA THR A 64 5.44 -13.25 6.87
C THR A 64 5.54 -11.91 6.15
N SER A 65 5.01 -10.84 6.76
CA SER A 65 5.01 -9.51 6.16
C SER A 65 5.36 -8.39 7.13
N THR A 66 5.94 -7.32 6.59
CA THR A 66 6.20 -6.08 7.34
C THR A 66 6.03 -4.90 6.41
N VAL A 67 5.31 -3.87 6.85
CA VAL A 67 5.06 -2.65 6.08
C VAL A 67 5.60 -1.44 6.84
N TYR A 68 6.35 -0.61 6.12
CA TYR A 68 6.88 0.66 6.58
C TYR A 68 6.24 1.81 5.80
N PHE A 69 5.68 2.78 6.53
CA PHE A 69 5.23 4.05 5.99
C PHE A 69 6.22 5.14 6.41
N PHE A 70 7.12 5.53 5.51
CA PHE A 70 8.07 6.60 5.76
C PHE A 70 7.36 7.95 5.68
N LEU A 71 7.63 8.82 6.65
CA LEU A 71 6.98 10.10 6.85
C LEU A 71 7.97 11.23 6.59
N SER A 72 7.50 12.28 5.92
CA SER A 72 8.20 13.56 5.78
C SER A 72 8.20 14.35 7.09
N GLU A 73 8.89 15.49 7.10
CA GLU A 73 8.91 16.42 8.23
C GLU A 73 7.50 16.92 8.60
N ASP A 74 6.65 17.15 7.61
CA ASP A 74 5.23 17.52 7.74
C ASP A 74 4.31 16.36 8.17
N ASN A 75 4.89 15.22 8.56
CA ASN A 75 4.18 14.03 9.00
C ASN A 75 3.29 13.38 7.92
N LYS A 76 3.66 13.54 6.64
CA LYS A 76 2.96 12.94 5.49
C LYS A 76 3.76 11.77 4.93
N CYS A 77 3.12 10.69 4.55
CA CYS A 77 3.80 9.55 3.93
C CYS A 77 4.44 9.96 2.60
N ASN A 78 5.71 9.68 2.41
CA ASN A 78 6.43 9.96 1.16
C ASN A 78 7.00 8.70 0.49
N ARG A 79 6.97 7.56 1.19
CA ARG A 79 7.34 6.25 0.67
C ARG A 79 6.70 5.14 1.48
N ILE A 80 6.26 4.09 0.79
CA ILE A 80 5.80 2.85 1.40
C ILE A 80 6.79 1.75 1.01
N LYS A 81 7.19 0.92 1.98
CA LYS A 81 8.00 -0.27 1.72
C LYS A 81 7.39 -1.46 2.46
N SER A 82 7.01 -2.47 1.70
CA SER A 82 6.56 -3.75 2.22
C SER A 82 7.64 -4.80 2.01
N MET A 83 7.82 -5.68 2.99
CA MET A 83 8.72 -6.83 2.98
C MET A 83 7.88 -8.08 3.13
N TYR A 84 8.18 -9.11 2.35
CA TYR A 84 7.45 -10.37 2.35
C TYR A 84 8.42 -11.55 2.23
N VAL A 85 8.09 -12.65 2.89
CA VAL A 85 8.75 -13.94 2.66
C VAL A 85 8.44 -14.46 1.25
N HIS A 86 9.35 -15.22 0.64
CA HIS A 86 9.21 -15.62 -0.77
C HIS A 86 7.95 -16.43 -1.09
N GLY A 87 7.40 -17.17 -0.13
CA GLY A 87 6.15 -17.92 -0.30
C GLY A 87 4.94 -17.05 -0.67
N MET A 88 4.99 -15.74 -0.41
CA MET A 88 3.90 -14.80 -0.73
C MET A 88 4.03 -14.17 -2.12
N ARG A 89 5.06 -14.51 -2.91
CA ARG A 89 5.36 -13.81 -4.17
C ARG A 89 4.19 -13.78 -5.13
N ASP A 90 3.60 -14.93 -5.41
CA ASP A 90 2.56 -15.06 -6.44
C ASP A 90 1.28 -14.34 -6.03
N GLU A 91 0.94 -14.40 -4.73
CA GLU A 91 -0.18 -13.67 -4.15
C GLU A 91 0.02 -12.15 -4.25
N VAL A 92 1.17 -11.65 -3.79
CA VAL A 92 1.48 -10.21 -3.85
C VAL A 92 1.54 -9.72 -5.29
N GLN A 93 2.11 -10.49 -6.21
CA GLN A 93 2.14 -10.10 -7.62
C GLN A 93 0.73 -10.01 -8.21
N LYS A 94 -0.15 -10.97 -7.89
CA LYS A 94 -1.55 -10.94 -8.31
C LYS A 94 -2.30 -9.73 -7.76
N GLU A 95 -2.03 -9.35 -6.51
CA GLU A 95 -2.57 -8.15 -5.88
C GLU A 95 -2.12 -6.88 -6.61
N LEU A 96 -0.82 -6.77 -6.90
CA LEU A 96 -0.24 -5.63 -7.63
C LEU A 96 -0.80 -5.52 -9.05
N ASP A 97 -0.90 -6.65 -9.77
CA ASP A 97 -1.48 -6.71 -11.11
C ASP A 97 -2.98 -6.34 -11.10
N GLY A 98 -3.68 -6.53 -9.98
CA GLY A 98 -5.09 -6.14 -9.81
C GLY A 98 -5.30 -4.67 -9.42
N MET A 99 -4.35 -4.06 -8.70
CA MET A 99 -4.46 -2.69 -8.20
C MET A 99 -3.80 -1.64 -9.11
N TYR A 100 -2.75 -2.00 -9.82
CA TYR A 100 -1.88 -1.04 -10.53
C TYR A 100 -1.68 -1.40 -11.99
N VAL A 101 -1.28 -0.41 -12.80
CA VAL A 101 -0.99 -0.63 -14.21
C VAL A 101 0.44 -1.15 -14.35
N LYS A 102 0.59 -2.40 -14.82
CA LYS A 102 1.90 -3.00 -15.08
C LYS A 102 2.65 -2.24 -16.17
N THR A 103 3.89 -1.85 -15.90
CA THR A 103 4.76 -1.10 -16.83
C THR A 103 6.08 -1.81 -17.13
N GLY A 104 6.35 -2.94 -16.47
CA GLY A 104 7.52 -3.78 -16.66
C GLY A 104 7.39 -5.09 -15.90
N GLU A 105 8.42 -5.95 -15.95
CA GLU A 105 8.40 -7.28 -15.34
C GLU A 105 8.08 -7.25 -13.83
N ASN A 106 8.73 -6.34 -13.09
CA ASN A 106 8.56 -6.16 -11.66
C ASN A 106 8.25 -4.69 -11.33
N THR A 107 7.52 -3.99 -12.20
CA THR A 107 7.23 -2.57 -12.06
C THR A 107 5.83 -2.24 -12.51
N TRP A 108 5.15 -1.42 -11.71
CA TRP A 108 3.82 -0.89 -11.97
C TRP A 108 3.81 0.62 -11.78
N SER A 109 2.77 1.26 -12.30
CA SER A 109 2.47 2.66 -12.07
C SER A 109 1.06 2.82 -11.51
N ASP A 110 0.93 3.78 -10.61
CA ASP A 110 -0.34 4.25 -10.09
C ASP A 110 -0.54 5.70 -10.54
N ARG A 111 -1.64 5.93 -11.27
CA ARG A 111 -2.05 7.25 -11.76
C ARG A 111 -3.37 7.67 -11.11
N GLU A 112 -3.51 7.49 -9.80
CA GLU A 112 -4.62 8.10 -9.07
C GLU A 112 -4.44 9.62 -8.92
N LYS A 113 -5.43 10.38 -9.45
CA LYS A 113 -5.77 11.78 -9.12
C LYS A 113 -4.58 12.68 -8.69
N GLY A 114 -3.57 12.79 -9.56
CA GLY A 114 -2.51 13.79 -9.45
C GLY A 114 -1.31 13.42 -8.56
N ARG A 115 -1.17 12.17 -8.14
CA ARG A 115 0.03 11.67 -7.45
C ARG A 115 0.57 10.43 -8.15
N ASP A 116 1.28 10.65 -9.26
CA ASP A 116 1.92 9.55 -9.98
C ASP A 116 2.93 8.84 -9.07
N ALA A 117 2.78 7.54 -8.94
CA ALA A 117 3.68 6.70 -8.18
C ALA A 117 4.22 5.55 -9.03
N VAL A 118 5.42 5.12 -8.68
CA VAL A 118 6.07 3.94 -9.23
C VAL A 118 6.11 2.89 -8.14
N ILE A 119 5.66 1.69 -8.50
CA ILE A 119 5.68 0.52 -7.65
C ILE A 119 6.75 -0.43 -8.19
N LYS A 120 7.68 -0.86 -7.35
CA LYS A 120 8.73 -1.81 -7.73
C LYS A 120 8.77 -2.99 -6.78
N LEU A 121 8.82 -4.18 -7.36
CA LEU A 121 9.13 -5.40 -6.65
C LEU A 121 10.62 -5.72 -6.83
N VAL A 122 11.33 -5.95 -5.73
CA VAL A 122 12.76 -6.27 -5.74
C VAL A 122 13.02 -7.53 -4.93
N ASN A 123 13.69 -8.50 -5.55
CA ASN A 123 14.09 -9.74 -4.89
C ASN A 123 15.36 -9.54 -4.08
N GLY A 124 15.30 -9.89 -2.80
CA GLY A 124 16.47 -10.14 -1.96
C GLY A 124 16.69 -11.65 -1.81
N GLU A 125 17.72 -11.99 -1.04
CA GLU A 125 18.11 -13.39 -0.77
C GLU A 125 17.14 -14.10 0.18
N TRP A 126 16.61 -13.39 1.17
CA TRP A 126 15.77 -13.96 2.25
C TRP A 126 14.31 -13.51 2.19
N PHE A 127 14.07 -12.39 1.53
CA PHE A 127 12.76 -11.76 1.38
C PHE A 127 12.73 -10.98 0.08
N PHE A 128 11.54 -10.66 -0.40
CA PHE A 128 11.37 -9.65 -1.44
C PHE A 128 10.71 -8.41 -0.86
N THR A 129 10.86 -7.31 -1.59
CA THR A 129 10.30 -6.02 -1.18
C THR A 129 9.42 -5.44 -2.27
N VAL A 130 8.36 -4.77 -1.86
CA VAL A 130 7.57 -3.91 -2.71
C VAL A 130 7.75 -2.48 -2.22
N THR A 131 8.09 -1.57 -3.11
CA THR A 131 8.25 -0.15 -2.81
C THR A 131 7.26 0.66 -3.61
N ILE A 132 6.62 1.64 -2.96
CA ILE A 132 5.75 2.62 -3.61
C ILE A 132 6.34 3.99 -3.34
N GLU A 133 6.77 4.66 -4.40
CA GLU A 133 7.44 5.96 -4.34
C GLU A 133 6.83 6.94 -5.36
N PRO A 134 6.76 8.24 -5.06
CA PRO A 134 6.38 9.24 -6.04
C PRO A 134 7.31 9.19 -7.27
N VAL A 135 6.76 9.43 -8.47
CA VAL A 135 7.59 9.66 -9.66
C VAL A 135 8.52 10.85 -9.39
N LYS A 136 9.83 10.64 -9.49
CA LYS A 136 10.80 11.74 -9.42
C LYS A 136 10.61 12.64 -10.63
N LYS A 137 10.16 13.87 -10.42
CA LYS A 137 10.20 14.91 -11.45
C LYS A 137 11.68 15.23 -11.71
N LYS A 138 12.12 15.05 -12.96
CA LYS A 138 13.44 15.51 -13.41
C LYS A 138 13.47 17.02 -13.48
#